data_AF-A0A928YWY4-F1
#
_entry.id   AF-A0A928YWY4-F1
#
_cell.length_a   1.000
_cell.length_b   1.000
_cell.length_c   1.000
_cell.angle_alpha   90.00
_cell.angle_beta   90.00
_cell.angle_gamma   90.00
#
_symmetry.space_group_name_H-M   'P 1'
#
loop_
_entity.id
_entity.type
_entity.pdbx_description
1 polymer ?
#
loop_
_entity_poly.entity_id
_entity_poly.type
_entity_poly.pdbx_seq_one_letter_code
_entity_poly.pdbx_strand_id
1 'polypeptide(L)'
;MSEINTEAQTQDAQLVAEEIAAGDRPAPKVDVSADYEAAQEFSTSSIDADGKGQELAEAATAPQFEVHSAEETELPTDHLASEPTGDPDLYRDMAKEVTHGSGATGNVDDDLVKKALELGKPGEH
;
A
#
# COMPACT_ATOMS: atom_id res chain seq x y z
N MET A 1 -34.55 -23.32 21.43
CA MET A 1 -33.68 -23.23 22.61
C MET A 1 -32.55 -22.32 22.22
N SER A 2 -32.64 -21.03 22.54
CA SER A 2 -31.58 -20.06 22.23
C SER A 2 -30.54 -20.18 23.33
N GLU A 3 -29.31 -20.50 22.97
CA GLU A 3 -28.19 -20.58 23.89
C GLU A 3 -27.94 -19.19 24.48
N ILE A 4 -28.02 -19.08 25.81
CA ILE A 4 -27.72 -17.85 26.54
C ILE A 4 -26.20 -17.69 26.51
N ASN A 5 -25.76 -16.71 25.72
CA ASN A 5 -24.37 -16.30 25.60
C ASN A 5 -23.81 -15.97 26.99
N THR A 6 -22.92 -16.82 27.49
CA THR A 6 -22.37 -16.76 28.86
C THR A 6 -21.09 -15.91 28.85
N GLU A 7 -21.24 -14.63 28.51
CA GLU A 7 -20.17 -13.66 28.71
C GLU A 7 -20.16 -13.24 30.19
N ALA A 8 -19.09 -13.62 30.91
CA ALA A 8 -18.70 -13.23 32.27
C ALA A 8 -19.86 -12.73 33.18
N GLN A 9 -20.74 -13.65 33.62
CA GLN A 9 -21.78 -13.32 34.58
C GLN A 9 -21.16 -12.86 35.91
N THR A 10 -21.53 -11.67 36.36
CA THR A 10 -21.19 -11.17 37.69
C THR A 10 -21.91 -11.98 38.77
N GLN A 11 -21.42 -11.99 40.01
CA GLN A 11 -22.09 -12.72 41.11
C GLN A 11 -23.55 -12.25 41.28
N ASP A 12 -23.81 -10.96 41.09
CA ASP A 12 -25.15 -10.39 41.14
C ASP A 12 -26.06 -11.00 40.05
N ALA A 13 -25.55 -11.22 38.85
CA ALA A 13 -26.32 -11.85 37.77
C ALA A 13 -26.66 -13.31 38.08
N GLN A 14 -25.77 -14.03 38.76
CA GLN A 14 -25.99 -15.41 39.19
C GLN A 14 -27.05 -15.50 40.30
N LEU A 15 -26.96 -14.64 41.32
CA LEU A 15 -27.95 -14.56 42.39
C LEU A 15 -29.35 -14.25 41.84
N VAL A 16 -29.46 -13.31 40.91
CA VAL A 16 -30.74 -12.98 40.28
C VAL A 16 -31.28 -14.15 39.44
N ALA A 17 -30.42 -14.89 38.75
CA ALA A 17 -30.84 -16.08 38.00
C ALA A 17 -31.36 -17.19 38.94
N GLU A 18 -30.72 -17.38 40.10
CA GLU A 18 -31.14 -18.33 41.12
C GLU A 18 -32.49 -17.93 41.76
N GLU A 19 -32.68 -16.67 42.11
CA GLU A 19 -33.96 -16.15 42.65
C GLU A 19 -35.12 -16.31 41.65
N ILE A 20 -34.85 -16.10 40.36
CA ILE A 20 -35.84 -16.31 39.30
C ILE A 20 -36.16 -17.80 39.14
N ALA A 21 -35.15 -18.67 39.20
CA ALA A 21 -35.34 -20.12 39.12
C ALA A 21 -36.06 -20.70 40.35
N ALA A 22 -35.82 -20.14 41.53
CA ALA A 22 -36.51 -20.47 42.78
C ALA A 22 -37.95 -19.97 42.81
N GLY A 23 -38.31 -19.01 41.93
CA GLY A 23 -39.63 -18.38 41.88
C GLY A 23 -39.82 -17.25 42.89
N ASP A 24 -38.77 -16.86 43.61
CA ASP A 24 -38.76 -15.72 44.54
C ASP A 24 -38.83 -14.38 43.79
N ARG A 25 -38.37 -14.37 42.54
CA ARG A 25 -38.44 -13.22 41.65
C ARG A 25 -39.12 -13.58 40.32
N PRO A 26 -40.08 -12.77 39.83
CA PRO A 26 -40.68 -13.01 38.52
C PRO A 26 -39.63 -12.86 37.41
N ALA A 27 -39.62 -13.82 36.47
CA ALA A 27 -38.81 -13.73 35.28
C ALA A 27 -39.20 -12.48 34.45
N PRO A 28 -38.21 -11.80 33.82
CA PRO A 28 -38.52 -10.71 32.90
C PRO A 28 -39.37 -11.25 31.75
N LYS A 29 -40.47 -10.54 31.44
CA LYS A 29 -41.32 -10.83 30.30
C LYS A 29 -40.75 -10.10 29.09
N VAL A 30 -40.34 -10.84 28.08
CA VAL A 30 -39.89 -10.30 26.79
C VAL A 30 -41.04 -10.40 25.81
N ASP A 31 -41.49 -9.28 25.26
CA ASP A 31 -42.50 -9.24 24.21
C ASP A 31 -41.79 -8.99 22.88
N VAL A 32 -41.41 -10.07 22.21
CA VAL A 32 -40.65 -9.99 20.97
C VAL A 32 -41.40 -9.22 19.88
N SER A 33 -42.74 -9.31 19.86
CA SER A 33 -43.56 -8.56 18.89
C SER A 33 -43.54 -7.07 19.15
N ALA A 34 -43.84 -6.66 20.39
CA ALA A 34 -43.84 -5.25 20.77
C ALA A 34 -42.44 -4.63 20.65
N ASP A 35 -41.40 -5.38 21.04
CA ASP A 35 -40.01 -4.93 20.94
C ASP A 35 -39.57 -4.79 19.48
N TYR A 36 -40.04 -5.67 18.58
CA TYR A 36 -39.76 -5.57 17.15
C TYR A 36 -40.46 -4.36 16.51
N GLU A 37 -41.73 -4.12 16.84
CA GLU A 37 -42.47 -2.94 16.37
C GLU A 37 -41.84 -1.64 16.88
N ALA A 38 -41.50 -1.57 18.17
CA ALA A 38 -40.80 -0.42 18.74
C ALA A 38 -39.44 -0.20 18.07
N ALA A 39 -38.65 -1.27 17.86
CA ALA A 39 -37.39 -1.17 17.14
C ALA A 39 -37.58 -0.64 15.71
N GLN A 40 -38.67 -1.00 15.04
CA GLN A 40 -38.99 -0.50 13.71
C GLN A 40 -39.33 0.99 13.72
N GLU A 41 -40.04 1.49 14.73
CA GLU A 41 -40.31 2.92 14.91
C GLU A 41 -39.02 3.74 15.10
N PHE A 42 -38.04 3.19 15.82
CA PHE A 42 -36.72 3.84 16.01
C PHE A 42 -35.71 3.56 14.89
N SER A 43 -35.95 2.54 14.06
CA SER A 43 -35.08 2.19 12.93
C SER A 43 -35.22 3.17 11.77
N THR A 44 -36.33 3.90 11.68
CA THR A 44 -36.47 5.02 10.74
C THR A 44 -36.29 6.31 11.51
N SER A 45 -35.09 6.90 11.45
CA SER A 45 -34.96 8.28 11.92
C SER A 45 -35.82 9.17 11.01
N SER A 46 -36.47 10.19 11.55
CA SER A 46 -37.25 11.16 10.75
C SER A 46 -36.41 11.85 9.67
N ILE A 47 -35.08 11.84 9.87
CA ILE A 47 -34.07 12.36 8.96
C ILE A 47 -33.87 11.43 7.74
N ASP A 48 -33.96 10.11 7.91
CA ASP A 48 -33.87 9.14 6.82
C ASP A 48 -35.15 9.08 5.98
N ALA A 49 -36.31 9.32 6.59
CA ALA A 49 -37.60 9.34 5.90
C ALA A 49 -37.74 10.50 4.89
N ASP A 50 -37.14 11.65 5.18
CA ASP A 50 -37.20 12.86 4.34
C ASP A 50 -36.04 12.97 3.32
N GLY A 51 -35.10 12.01 3.30
CA GLY A 51 -33.87 12.09 2.49
C GLY A 51 -32.84 13.13 2.97
N LYS A 52 -33.18 13.89 4.02
CA LYS A 52 -32.29 14.89 4.66
C LYS A 52 -31.08 14.25 5.33
N GLY A 53 -31.14 12.96 5.66
CA GLY A 53 -30.01 12.22 6.24
C GLY A 53 -28.83 12.12 5.29
N GLN A 54 -29.09 11.94 4.01
CA GLN A 54 -28.04 11.91 2.99
C GLN A 54 -27.37 13.28 2.86
N GLU A 55 -28.15 14.36 2.80
CA GLU A 55 -27.63 15.73 2.69
C GLU A 55 -26.81 16.13 3.92
N LEU A 56 -27.25 15.76 5.13
CA LEU A 56 -26.51 16.01 6.37
C LEU A 56 -25.22 15.17 6.46
N ALA A 57 -25.25 13.91 6.04
CA ALA A 57 -24.07 13.06 6.02
C ALA A 57 -23.05 13.57 4.98
N GLU A 58 -23.52 13.99 3.82
CA GLU A 58 -22.69 14.55 2.75
C GLU A 58 -22.10 15.90 3.17
N ALA A 59 -22.88 16.78 3.82
CA ALA A 59 -22.39 18.03 4.39
C ALA A 59 -21.38 17.81 5.53
N ALA A 60 -21.56 16.78 6.36
CA ALA A 60 -20.63 16.45 7.44
C ALA A 60 -19.31 15.85 6.93
N THR A 61 -19.33 15.18 5.78
CA THR A 61 -18.15 14.54 5.16
C THR A 61 -17.52 15.38 4.06
N ALA A 62 -18.15 16.48 3.66
CA ALA A 62 -17.64 17.39 2.66
C ALA A 62 -16.29 18.01 3.09
N PRO A 63 -15.31 18.13 2.18
CA PRO A 63 -14.05 18.82 2.45
C PRO A 63 -14.31 20.28 2.87
N GLN A 64 -13.75 20.70 4.01
CA GLN A 64 -13.85 22.08 4.52
C GLN A 64 -12.91 23.07 3.83
N PHE A 65 -12.06 22.57 2.94
CA PHE A 65 -11.06 23.35 2.22
C PHE A 65 -11.38 23.35 0.74
N GLU A 66 -11.06 24.46 0.05
CA GLU A 66 -11.23 24.56 -1.39
C GLU A 66 -10.45 23.46 -2.11
N VAL A 67 -11.16 22.61 -2.83
CA VAL A 67 -10.55 21.60 -3.69
C VAL A 67 -10.12 22.31 -4.98
N HIS A 68 -8.83 22.56 -5.13
CA HIS A 68 -8.30 23.09 -6.38
C HIS A 68 -8.38 22.00 -7.46
N SER A 69 -9.13 22.25 -8.52
CA SER A 69 -9.05 21.45 -9.74
C SER A 69 -7.70 21.70 -10.39
N ALA A 70 -7.00 20.64 -10.80
CA ALA A 70 -5.82 20.79 -11.64
C ALA A 70 -6.25 21.44 -12.96
N GLU A 71 -5.57 22.51 -13.35
CA GLU A 71 -5.75 23.13 -14.66
C GLU A 71 -5.06 22.23 -15.70
N GLU A 72 -5.84 21.68 -16.64
CA GLU A 72 -5.31 20.90 -17.75
C GLU A 72 -4.50 21.85 -18.66
N THR A 73 -3.19 21.90 -18.41
CA THR A 73 -2.28 22.69 -19.22
C THR A 73 -1.84 21.83 -20.40
N GLU A 74 -2.21 22.24 -21.62
CA GLU A 74 -1.65 21.67 -22.83
C GLU A 74 -0.15 21.97 -22.85
N LEU A 75 0.68 20.95 -22.58
CA LEU A 75 2.11 21.06 -22.72
C LEU A 75 2.42 21.22 -24.22
N PRO A 76 3.15 22.26 -24.65
CA PRO A 76 3.62 22.36 -26.02
C PRO A 76 4.49 21.13 -26.30
N THR A 77 3.96 20.22 -27.13
CA THR A 77 4.59 18.96 -27.54
C THR A 77 5.92 19.17 -28.27
N ASP A 78 6.19 20.42 -28.63
CA ASP A 78 7.36 20.94 -29.32
C ASP A 78 8.67 20.66 -28.56
N HIS A 79 8.62 20.63 -27.22
CA HIS A 79 9.77 20.32 -26.35
C HIS A 79 9.75 18.89 -25.77
N LEU A 80 8.63 18.17 -25.89
CA LEU A 80 8.51 16.75 -25.52
C LEU A 80 8.85 15.80 -26.68
N ALA A 81 9.03 16.34 -27.89
CA ALA A 81 9.88 15.73 -28.93
C ALA A 81 11.37 15.77 -28.53
N SER A 82 11.66 15.58 -27.24
CA SER A 82 12.98 15.30 -26.72
C SER A 82 13.49 14.11 -27.51
N GLU A 83 14.67 14.29 -28.08
CA GLU A 83 15.33 13.44 -29.06
C GLU A 83 14.99 11.95 -28.84
N PRO A 84 14.63 11.19 -29.88
CA PRO A 84 14.29 9.78 -29.73
C PRO A 84 15.34 9.11 -28.85
N THR A 85 14.93 8.62 -27.69
CA THR A 85 15.81 8.09 -26.63
C THR A 85 16.54 6.80 -27.06
N GLY A 86 16.40 6.40 -28.32
CA GLY A 86 17.14 5.32 -28.95
C GLY A 86 17.47 5.67 -30.39
N ASP A 87 18.60 6.34 -30.61
CA ASP A 87 19.26 6.37 -31.90
C ASP A 87 20.20 5.15 -32.00
N PRO A 88 19.91 4.16 -32.88
CA PRO A 88 20.79 3.00 -33.07
C PRO A 88 22.17 3.35 -33.63
N ASP A 89 22.33 4.50 -34.29
CA ASP A 89 23.64 4.94 -34.79
C ASP A 89 24.54 5.45 -33.66
N LEU A 90 23.98 5.97 -32.57
CA LEU A 90 24.72 6.33 -31.35
C LEU A 90 25.43 5.11 -30.73
N TYR A 91 24.78 3.94 -30.73
CA TYR A 91 25.39 2.69 -30.29
C TYR A 91 26.57 2.27 -31.19
N ARG A 92 26.47 2.48 -32.50
CA ARG A 92 27.55 2.17 -33.45
C ARG A 92 28.75 3.09 -33.23
N ASP A 93 28.51 4.36 -32.95
CA ASP A 93 29.60 5.32 -32.75
C ASP A 93 30.31 5.11 -31.41
N MET A 94 29.59 4.78 -30.34
CA MET A 94 30.19 4.33 -29.08
C MET A 94 31.00 3.02 -29.26
N ALA A 95 30.50 2.07 -30.05
CA ALA A 95 31.23 0.83 -30.31
C ALA A 95 32.54 1.08 -31.09
N LYS A 96 32.54 2.05 -32.00
CA LYS A 96 33.78 2.52 -32.65
C LYS A 96 34.71 3.15 -31.62
N GLU A 97 34.22 4.00 -30.72
CA GLU A 97 35.05 4.64 -29.70
C GLU A 97 35.76 3.62 -28.78
N VAL A 98 35.05 2.57 -28.35
CA VAL A 98 35.62 1.50 -27.50
C VAL A 98 36.68 0.66 -28.25
N THR A 99 36.56 0.51 -29.58
CA THR A 99 37.49 -0.31 -30.38
C THR A 99 38.78 0.40 -30.79
N HIS A 100 38.89 1.72 -30.57
CA HIS A 100 40.13 2.48 -30.81
C HIS A 100 40.97 2.69 -29.55
N GLY A 101 40.74 1.90 -28.49
CA GLY A 101 41.73 1.66 -27.46
C GLY A 101 42.97 1.02 -28.10
N SER A 102 43.89 1.87 -28.53
CA SER A 102 45.25 1.53 -28.94
C SER A 102 45.88 0.68 -27.85
N GLY A 103 45.70 -0.63 -27.98
CA GLY A 103 46.45 -1.63 -27.25
C GLY A 103 47.90 -1.35 -27.56
N ALA A 104 48.64 -0.90 -26.55
CA ALA A 104 50.05 -0.61 -26.63
C ALA A 104 50.77 -1.80 -27.28
N THR A 105 51.05 -1.69 -28.57
CA THR A 105 52.10 -2.44 -29.27
C THR A 105 53.42 -1.92 -28.76
N GLY A 106 53.74 -2.24 -27.50
CA GLY A 106 55.07 -2.07 -26.95
C GLY A 106 56.00 -2.98 -27.73
N ASN A 107 56.88 -2.41 -28.55
CA ASN A 107 57.90 -3.16 -29.24
C ASN A 107 58.79 -3.83 -28.19
N VAL A 108 58.99 -5.14 -28.33
CA VAL A 108 59.90 -5.90 -27.47
C VAL A 108 61.30 -5.70 -28.05
N ASP A 109 62.14 -4.92 -27.37
CA ASP A 109 63.52 -4.70 -27.77
C ASP A 109 64.41 -5.90 -27.38
N ASP A 110 65.43 -6.19 -28.18
CA ASP A 110 66.37 -7.32 -27.97
C ASP A 110 67.04 -7.28 -26.59
N ASP A 111 67.20 -6.09 -26.01
CA ASP A 111 67.76 -5.90 -24.67
C ASP A 111 66.83 -6.44 -23.58
N LEU A 112 65.51 -6.32 -23.75
CA LEU A 112 64.52 -6.87 -22.84
C LEU A 112 64.55 -8.41 -22.88
N VAL A 113 64.71 -8.97 -24.09
CA VAL A 113 64.82 -10.42 -24.31
C VAL A 113 66.11 -10.98 -23.71
N LYS A 114 67.25 -10.30 -23.90
CA LYS A 114 68.53 -10.69 -23.28
C LYS A 114 68.45 -10.69 -21.76
N LYS A 115 67.87 -9.64 -21.18
CA LYS A 115 67.72 -9.53 -19.72
C LYS A 115 66.83 -10.64 -19.16
N ALA A 116 65.74 -10.99 -19.84
CA ALA A 116 64.88 -12.10 -19.45
C ALA A 116 65.62 -13.45 -19.49
N LEU A 117 66.45 -13.69 -20.52
CA LEU A 117 67.28 -14.88 -20.63
C LEU A 117 68.36 -14.97 -19.55
N GLU A 118 68.94 -13.83 -19.15
CA GLU A 118 69.94 -13.79 -18.09
C GLU A 118 69.33 -14.09 -16.72
N LEU A 119 68.16 -13.51 -16.41
CA LEU A 119 67.42 -13.75 -15.17
C LEU A 119 66.78 -15.14 -15.10
N GLY A 120 66.53 -15.77 -16.25
CA GLY A 120 65.90 -17.09 -16.36
C GLY A 120 66.86 -18.27 -16.27
N LYS A 121 68.18 -18.03 -16.20
CA LYS A 121 69.13 -19.13 -15.95
C LYS A 121 69.05 -19.55 -14.48
N PRO A 122 68.76 -20.83 -14.17
CA PRO A 122 68.92 -21.31 -12.80
C PRO A 122 70.40 -21.18 -12.43
N GLY A 123 70.69 -20.54 -11.30
CA GLY A 123 72.07 -20.34 -10.85
C GLY A 123 72.82 -21.68 -10.80
N GLU A 124 73.94 -21.76 -11.51
CA GLU A 124 74.92 -22.81 -11.29
C GLU A 124 75.50 -22.59 -9.88
N HIS A 125 75.34 -23.61 -9.03
CA HIS A 125 75.97 -23.70 -7.72
C HIS A 125 77.50 -23.73 -7.82
#